data_AF-A0AB34J5R4-F1
#
_entry.id   AF-A0AB34J5R4-F1
#
_cell.length_a   1.000
_cell.length_b   1.000
_cell.length_c   1.000
_cell.angle_alpha   90.00
_cell.angle_beta   90.00
_cell.angle_gamma   90.00
#
_symmetry.space_group_name_H-M   'P 1'
#
loop_
_entity.id
_entity.type
_entity.pdbx_description
1 polymer ?
#
loop_
_entity_poly.entity_id
_entity_poly.type
_entity_poly.pdbx_seq_one_letter_code
_entity_poly.pdbx_strand_id
1 'polypeptide(L)'
;MTSATAKPASAHLYWARNKSEDKVLTGEHKALTPEEAAALAAKSAGGVGAAWNKASTWEEKNIAAWAIGVMRDELLPPLAYELGGQERPLPASPLEAAVASCKARVSAVDSVKGEATYVLSRGKEKVLFELGLKLKLEMELLDESGALHEILTGTMHVAEVSNDELGDARMPSAKFTCDQTAWKPFFEECAKASWPSLKASLERLVEQAKQKWRN
;
A
#
# COMPACT_ATOMS: atom_id res chain seq x y z
N MET A 1 40.23 55.13 11.44
CA MET A 1 39.28 54.55 12.41
C MET A 1 38.09 54.00 11.64
N THR A 2 37.96 52.68 11.54
CA THR A 2 36.72 52.00 11.13
C THR A 2 36.71 50.62 11.78
N SER A 3 35.89 50.48 12.83
CA SER A 3 35.57 49.18 13.44
C SER A 3 34.58 48.43 12.55
N ALA A 4 34.87 47.19 12.22
CA ALA A 4 33.90 46.26 11.63
C ALA A 4 33.13 45.57 12.77
N THR A 5 31.85 45.92 12.91
CA THR A 5 30.91 45.33 13.86
C THR A 5 30.48 43.94 13.37
N ALA A 6 30.72 42.90 14.18
CA ALA A 6 30.24 41.54 13.88
C ALA A 6 28.70 41.47 13.99
N LYS A 7 28.04 40.92 12.96
CA LYS A 7 26.57 40.71 12.94
C LYS A 7 26.14 39.64 13.95
N PRO A 8 25.02 39.82 14.67
CA PRO A 8 24.47 38.78 15.54
C PRO A 8 23.97 37.58 14.72
N ALA A 9 24.22 36.37 15.24
CA ALA A 9 23.76 35.12 14.63
C ALA A 9 22.23 35.06 14.54
N SER A 10 21.71 34.63 13.39
CA SER A 10 20.28 34.53 13.07
C SER A 10 19.53 33.56 13.99
N ALA A 11 18.29 33.92 14.33
CA ALA A 11 17.42 33.25 15.32
C ALA A 11 17.12 31.74 15.08
N HIS A 12 17.41 31.22 13.89
CA HIS A 12 17.13 29.82 13.51
C HIS A 12 18.15 28.81 14.09
N LEU A 13 19.26 29.28 14.68
CA LEU A 13 20.30 28.44 15.28
C LEU A 13 20.15 28.33 16.81
N TYR A 14 18.94 28.49 17.36
CA TYR A 14 18.74 28.50 18.81
C TYR A 14 19.13 27.17 19.48
N TRP A 15 19.04 26.04 18.76
CA TRP A 15 19.40 24.71 19.26
C TRP A 15 20.92 24.50 19.42
N ALA A 16 21.73 25.31 18.72
CA ALA A 16 23.19 25.27 18.77
C ALA A 16 23.78 26.32 19.74
N ARG A 17 22.96 26.92 20.62
CA ARG A 17 23.40 27.99 21.53
C ARG A 17 24.36 27.55 22.64
N ASN A 18 24.38 26.26 22.98
CA ASN A 18 25.29 25.77 23.98
C ASN A 18 26.63 25.51 23.31
N LYS A 19 27.64 26.33 23.64
CA LYS A 19 29.03 25.94 23.43
C LYS A 19 29.22 24.61 24.15
N SER A 20 29.30 23.53 23.39
CA SER A 20 29.87 22.29 23.89
C SER A 20 31.22 22.66 24.48
N GLU A 21 31.46 22.39 25.77
CA GLU A 21 32.83 22.37 26.25
C GLU A 21 33.56 21.36 25.36
N ASP A 22 34.68 21.77 24.74
CA ASP A 22 35.56 20.89 23.99
C ASP A 22 36.14 19.86 24.98
N LYS A 23 35.33 18.86 25.30
CA LYS A 23 35.76 17.70 26.05
C LYS A 23 36.57 16.88 25.06
N VAL A 24 37.85 17.20 24.98
CA VAL A 24 38.84 16.38 24.28
C VAL A 24 38.62 14.96 24.79
N LEU A 25 38.28 14.04 23.88
CA LEU A 25 38.19 12.62 24.20
C LEU A 25 39.59 12.17 24.60
N THR A 26 39.90 12.19 25.89
CA THR A 26 41.21 11.82 26.45
C THR A 26 41.41 10.31 26.55
N GLY A 27 40.52 9.52 25.95
CA GLY A 27 40.72 8.08 25.83
C GLY A 27 41.74 7.80 24.74
N GLU A 28 42.87 7.21 25.10
CA GLU A 28 43.80 6.65 24.11
C GLU A 28 43.03 5.66 23.22
N HIS A 29 43.16 5.80 21.90
CA HIS A 29 42.62 4.86 20.94
C HIS A 29 43.34 3.52 21.10
N LYS A 30 42.87 2.68 22.04
CA LYS A 30 43.40 1.33 22.22
C LYS A 30 42.83 0.46 21.10
N ALA A 31 43.70 0.05 20.18
CA ALA A 31 43.37 -0.98 19.20
C ALA A 31 42.98 -2.27 19.95
N LEU A 32 41.84 -2.85 19.58
CA LEU A 32 41.39 -4.12 20.11
C LEU A 32 42.46 -5.18 19.83
N THR A 33 42.83 -5.96 20.85
CA THR A 33 43.71 -7.12 20.61
C THR A 33 42.97 -8.15 19.75
N PRO A 34 43.69 -9.05 19.05
CA PRO A 34 43.07 -10.10 18.24
C PRO A 34 42.10 -10.98 19.05
N GLU A 35 42.39 -11.19 20.33
CA GLU A 35 41.54 -11.94 21.27
C GLU A 35 40.28 -11.17 21.67
N GLU A 36 40.40 -9.86 21.92
CA GLU A 36 39.25 -8.98 22.21
C GLU A 36 38.33 -8.85 20.99
N ALA A 37 38.90 -8.78 19.78
CA ALA A 37 38.15 -8.78 18.52
C ALA A 37 37.45 -10.14 18.28
N ALA A 38 38.13 -11.25 18.54
CA ALA A 38 37.54 -12.59 18.45
C ALA A 38 36.41 -12.80 19.48
N ALA A 39 36.56 -12.28 20.70
CA ALA A 39 35.52 -12.32 21.72
C ALA A 39 34.30 -11.45 21.36
N LEU A 40 34.53 -10.30 20.71
CA LEU A 40 33.45 -9.45 20.21
C LEU A 40 32.72 -10.13 19.03
N ALA A 41 33.46 -10.75 18.11
CA ALA A 41 32.91 -11.52 16.99
C ALA A 41 32.12 -12.74 17.48
N ALA A 42 32.63 -13.46 18.48
CA ALA A 42 31.93 -14.58 19.11
C ALA A 42 30.64 -14.15 19.82
N LYS A 43 30.61 -12.95 20.44
CA LYS A 43 29.38 -12.34 21.00
C LYS A 43 28.40 -11.88 19.92
N SER A 44 28.86 -11.67 18.69
CA SER A 44 28.06 -11.22 17.54
C SER A 44 27.48 -12.39 16.74
N ALA A 45 27.99 -13.61 16.94
CA ALA A 45 27.60 -14.80 16.18
C ALA A 45 26.18 -15.32 16.47
N GLY A 46 25.46 -14.71 17.43
CA GLY A 46 24.13 -15.15 17.87
C GLY A 46 22.92 -14.41 17.29
N GLY A 47 23.11 -13.56 16.26
CA GLY A 47 21.99 -12.91 15.59
C GLY A 47 22.42 -11.76 14.71
N VAL A 48 22.12 -11.84 13.43
CA VAL A 48 22.23 -10.73 12.48
C VAL A 48 21.20 -9.67 12.90
N GLY A 49 21.62 -8.73 13.73
CA GLY A 49 20.78 -7.62 14.20
C GLY A 49 21.52 -6.78 15.23
N ALA A 50 21.64 -5.48 14.97
CA ALA A 50 22.18 -4.53 15.94
C ALA A 50 21.45 -4.67 17.29
N ALA A 51 22.13 -4.33 18.39
CA ALA A 51 21.61 -4.43 19.77
C ALA A 51 20.20 -3.81 19.98
N TRP A 52 19.74 -2.97 19.06
CA TRP A 52 18.37 -2.48 18.93
C TRP A 52 17.29 -3.59 18.86
N ASN A 53 17.57 -4.69 18.16
CA ASN A 53 16.63 -5.81 18.01
C ASN A 53 16.61 -6.74 19.23
N LYS A 54 17.57 -6.59 20.15
CA LYS A 54 17.71 -7.46 21.34
C LYS A 54 16.70 -7.15 22.44
N ALA A 55 16.03 -6.00 22.37
CA ALA A 55 15.04 -5.55 23.35
C ALA A 55 13.57 -5.83 22.94
N SER A 56 13.32 -6.74 21.98
CA SER A 56 11.97 -7.04 21.44
C SER A 56 11.16 -5.79 21.10
N THR A 57 11.83 -4.70 20.70
CA THR A 57 11.19 -3.41 20.48
C THR A 57 10.57 -3.32 19.08
N TRP A 58 11.07 -4.14 18.15
CA TRP A 58 10.71 -4.13 16.73
C TRP A 58 10.90 -5.53 16.12
N GLU A 59 9.84 -6.10 15.54
CA GLU A 59 9.87 -7.34 14.77
C GLU A 59 9.22 -7.09 13.40
N GLU A 60 9.94 -7.39 12.32
CA GLU A 60 9.43 -7.31 10.95
C GLU A 60 9.38 -8.70 10.33
N LYS A 61 8.26 -9.03 9.71
CA LYS A 61 8.06 -10.24 8.94
C LYS A 61 7.67 -9.84 7.53
N ASN A 62 8.45 -10.26 6.54
CA ASN A 62 8.01 -10.18 5.15
C ASN A 62 6.88 -11.19 4.94
N ILE A 63 5.71 -10.69 4.56
CA ILE A 63 4.50 -11.48 4.32
C ILE A 63 4.03 -11.38 2.86
N ALA A 64 4.85 -10.83 1.96
CA ALA A 64 4.49 -10.55 0.56
C ALA A 64 3.94 -11.78 -0.17
N ALA A 65 4.63 -12.93 -0.07
CA ALA A 65 4.21 -14.16 -0.72
C ALA A 65 2.82 -14.64 -0.25
N TRP A 66 2.54 -14.52 1.05
CA TRP A 66 1.23 -14.87 1.59
C TRP A 66 0.17 -13.85 1.18
N ALA A 67 0.48 -12.56 1.27
CA ALA A 67 -0.47 -11.49 0.96
C ALA A 67 -0.89 -11.53 -0.52
N ILE A 68 0.07 -11.73 -1.42
CA ILE A 68 -0.17 -11.91 -2.85
C ILE A 68 -1.06 -13.14 -3.10
N GLY A 69 -0.78 -14.26 -2.42
CA GLY A 69 -1.58 -15.49 -2.54
C GLY A 69 -3.03 -15.27 -2.11
N VAL A 70 -3.26 -14.71 -0.92
CA VAL A 70 -4.60 -14.41 -0.39
C VAL A 70 -5.36 -13.44 -1.30
N MET A 71 -4.70 -12.38 -1.77
CA MET A 71 -5.33 -11.44 -2.70
C MET A 71 -5.76 -12.13 -3.99
N ARG A 72 -4.87 -12.89 -4.61
CA ARG A 72 -5.12 -13.56 -5.90
C ARG A 72 -6.17 -14.66 -5.79
N ASP A 73 -6.13 -15.47 -4.74
CA ASP A 73 -6.87 -16.73 -4.65
C ASP A 73 -8.18 -16.59 -3.88
N GLU A 74 -8.27 -15.66 -2.92
CA GLU A 74 -9.41 -15.57 -2.00
C GLU A 74 -10.17 -14.24 -2.08
N LEU A 75 -9.48 -13.10 -2.13
CA LEU A 75 -10.13 -11.79 -1.94
C LEU A 75 -10.61 -11.15 -3.24
N LEU A 76 -9.82 -11.24 -4.32
CA LEU A 76 -10.14 -10.63 -5.61
C LEU A 76 -11.13 -11.44 -6.47
N PRO A 77 -11.06 -12.79 -6.55
CA PRO A 77 -11.99 -13.56 -7.39
C PRO A 77 -13.47 -13.39 -7.07
N PRO A 78 -13.92 -13.33 -5.80
CA PRO A 78 -15.34 -13.15 -5.48
C PRO A 78 -15.79 -11.68 -5.57
N LEU A 79 -14.92 -10.76 -5.98
CA LEU A 79 -15.26 -9.34 -6.06
C LEU A 79 -16.29 -9.12 -7.18
N ALA A 80 -17.50 -8.78 -6.74
CA ALA A 80 -18.59 -8.35 -7.59
C ALA A 80 -19.26 -7.12 -7.00
N TYR A 81 -19.78 -6.25 -7.87
CA TYR A 81 -20.51 -5.06 -7.47
C TYR A 81 -21.54 -4.70 -8.54
N GLU A 82 -22.59 -4.01 -8.11
CA GLU A 82 -23.65 -3.55 -8.99
C GLU A 82 -23.77 -2.03 -8.91
N LEU A 83 -23.98 -1.43 -10.08
CA LEU A 83 -24.27 -0.02 -10.28
C LEU A 83 -25.66 0.08 -10.91
N GLY A 84 -26.41 1.12 -10.58
CA GLY A 84 -27.81 1.24 -10.92
C GLY A 84 -28.63 1.54 -9.68
N GLY A 85 -29.56 2.49 -9.79
CA GLY A 85 -30.35 3.01 -8.67
C GLY A 85 -29.81 4.32 -8.08
N GLN A 86 -30.41 4.75 -6.97
CA GLN A 86 -30.19 6.08 -6.38
C GLN A 86 -28.84 6.23 -5.67
N GLU A 87 -28.32 5.16 -5.05
CA GLU A 87 -27.10 5.22 -4.25
C GLU A 87 -25.81 5.17 -5.09
N ARG A 88 -25.86 4.46 -6.22
CA ARG A 88 -24.73 4.31 -7.16
C ARG A 88 -25.23 4.52 -8.59
N PRO A 89 -25.35 5.78 -9.04
CA PRO A 89 -25.86 6.08 -10.37
C PRO A 89 -24.89 5.56 -11.44
N LEU A 90 -25.45 5.20 -12.59
CA LEU A 90 -24.65 4.84 -13.76
C LEU A 90 -24.06 6.08 -14.43
N PRO A 91 -22.86 5.97 -15.03
CA PRO A 91 -22.35 7.00 -15.92
C PRO A 91 -23.20 7.09 -17.20
N ALA A 92 -23.10 8.21 -17.91
CA ALA A 92 -23.82 8.40 -19.17
C ALA A 92 -23.43 7.34 -20.21
N SER A 93 -24.44 6.67 -20.78
CA SER A 93 -24.26 5.69 -21.84
C SER A 93 -23.81 6.37 -23.14
N PRO A 94 -22.70 5.94 -23.77
CA PRO A 94 -22.15 6.58 -24.98
C PRO A 94 -22.95 6.30 -26.25
N LEU A 95 -23.87 5.33 -26.23
CA LEU A 95 -24.60 4.85 -27.42
C LEU A 95 -26.12 5.11 -27.36
N GLU A 96 -26.58 6.01 -26.49
CA GLU A 96 -28.01 6.22 -26.17
C GLU A 96 -28.74 4.90 -25.80
N ALA A 97 -27.99 3.88 -25.41
CA ALA A 97 -28.54 2.61 -24.97
C ALA A 97 -29.19 2.78 -23.59
N ALA A 98 -30.42 2.30 -23.45
CA ALA A 98 -31.19 2.31 -22.22
C ALA A 98 -30.64 1.30 -21.20
N VAL A 99 -29.50 1.62 -20.60
CA VAL A 99 -28.87 0.83 -19.54
C VAL A 99 -29.37 1.32 -18.19
N ALA A 100 -30.02 0.44 -17.43
CA ALA A 100 -30.59 0.75 -16.11
C ALA A 100 -29.70 0.25 -14.96
N SER A 101 -29.00 -0.88 -15.14
CA SER A 101 -28.01 -1.35 -14.18
C SER A 101 -26.81 -2.01 -14.87
N CYS A 102 -25.70 -2.10 -14.12
CA CYS A 102 -24.45 -2.70 -14.55
C CYS A 102 -23.92 -3.60 -13.41
N LYS A 103 -23.88 -4.90 -13.66
CA LYS A 103 -23.29 -5.88 -12.74
C LYS A 103 -21.88 -6.19 -13.18
N ALA A 104 -20.90 -5.83 -12.36
CA ALA A 104 -19.50 -6.06 -12.62
C ALA A 104 -18.95 -7.19 -11.74
N ARG A 105 -18.11 -8.03 -12.32
CA ARG A 105 -17.36 -9.09 -11.64
C ARG A 105 -15.91 -9.12 -12.09
N VAL A 106 -15.03 -9.63 -11.23
CA VAL A 106 -13.68 -10.03 -11.63
C VAL A 106 -13.76 -11.36 -12.36
N SER A 107 -13.44 -11.37 -13.65
CA SER A 107 -13.41 -12.61 -14.44
C SER A 107 -12.08 -13.36 -14.28
N ALA A 108 -10.97 -12.64 -14.12
CA ALA A 108 -9.67 -13.22 -13.83
C ALA A 108 -8.74 -12.23 -13.13
N VAL A 109 -7.81 -12.75 -12.33
CA VAL A 109 -6.71 -11.98 -11.76
C VAL A 109 -5.46 -12.24 -12.60
N ASP A 110 -5.07 -11.27 -13.43
CA ASP A 110 -3.92 -11.39 -14.33
C ASP A 110 -2.60 -11.33 -13.56
N SER A 111 -2.48 -10.40 -12.61
CA SER A 111 -1.29 -10.32 -11.75
C SER A 111 -1.55 -9.54 -10.46
N VAL A 112 -0.96 -10.02 -9.36
CA VAL A 112 -0.79 -9.28 -8.10
C VAL A 112 0.71 -9.30 -7.81
N LYS A 113 1.31 -8.13 -7.64
CA LYS A 113 2.76 -7.97 -7.39
C LYS A 113 2.97 -6.93 -6.31
N GLY A 114 4.12 -6.92 -5.67
CA GLY A 114 4.50 -5.89 -4.70
C GLY A 114 5.01 -6.49 -3.40
N GLU A 115 4.98 -5.68 -2.36
CA GLU A 115 5.55 -5.99 -1.06
C GLU A 115 4.49 -5.90 0.04
N ALA A 116 4.66 -6.72 1.07
CA ALA A 116 3.86 -6.63 2.27
C ALA A 116 4.69 -7.07 3.47
N THR A 117 4.62 -6.29 4.54
CA THR A 117 5.41 -6.47 5.76
C THR A 117 4.51 -6.34 6.97
N TYR A 118 4.55 -7.34 7.84
CA TYR A 118 3.97 -7.28 9.18
C TYR A 118 5.01 -6.74 10.15
N VAL A 119 4.63 -5.74 10.94
CA VAL A 119 5.49 -5.06 11.90
C VAL A 119 4.84 -5.12 13.27
N LEU A 120 5.57 -5.63 14.25
CA LEU A 120 5.22 -5.54 15.67
C LEU A 120 6.17 -4.58 16.37
N SER A 121 5.65 -3.43 16.82
CA SER A 121 6.43 -2.41 17.51
C SER A 121 5.80 -2.04 18.84
N ARG A 122 6.51 -2.31 19.94
CA ARG A 122 6.07 -1.98 21.31
C ARG A 122 4.62 -2.44 21.59
N GLY A 123 4.25 -3.64 21.13
CA GLY A 123 2.90 -4.21 21.28
C GLY A 123 1.85 -3.67 20.30
N LYS A 124 2.22 -2.84 19.33
CA LYS A 124 1.34 -2.37 18.25
C LYS A 124 1.66 -3.10 16.96
N GLU A 125 0.64 -3.72 16.39
CA GLU A 125 0.69 -4.43 15.12
C GLU A 125 0.38 -3.48 13.96
N LYS A 126 1.21 -3.52 12.92
CA LYS A 126 1.01 -2.81 11.67
C LYS A 126 1.24 -3.74 10.50
N VAL A 127 0.45 -3.59 9.46
CA VAL A 127 0.65 -4.28 8.19
C VAL A 127 0.86 -3.20 7.16
N LEU A 128 2.05 -3.16 6.59
CA LEU A 128 2.44 -2.25 5.53
C LEU A 128 2.40 -3.03 4.21
N PHE A 129 1.77 -2.49 3.18
CA PHE A 129 1.77 -3.10 1.86
C PHE A 129 1.89 -2.03 0.78
N GLU A 130 2.43 -2.46 -0.35
CA GLU A 130 2.48 -1.73 -1.61
C GLU A 130 2.25 -2.76 -2.71
N LEU A 131 1.06 -2.75 -3.31
CA LEU A 131 0.63 -3.79 -4.25
C LEU A 131 0.27 -3.19 -5.61
N GLY A 132 0.75 -3.80 -6.68
CA GLY A 132 0.29 -3.58 -8.04
C GLY A 132 -0.72 -4.66 -8.46
N LEU A 133 -1.86 -4.23 -8.99
CA LEU A 133 -2.97 -5.10 -9.37
C LEU A 133 -3.25 -5.02 -10.86
N LYS A 134 -3.48 -6.17 -11.49
CA LYS A 134 -3.99 -6.27 -12.86
C LYS A 134 -5.13 -7.28 -12.88
N LEU A 135 -6.34 -6.80 -13.12
CA LEU A 135 -7.59 -7.56 -13.04
C LEU A 135 -8.30 -7.49 -14.39
N LYS A 136 -8.89 -8.60 -14.82
CA LYS A 136 -9.87 -8.61 -15.90
C LYS A 136 -11.26 -8.49 -15.29
N LEU A 137 -12.01 -7.51 -15.79
CA LEU A 137 -13.38 -7.25 -15.38
C LEU A 137 -14.33 -7.62 -16.49
N GLU A 138 -15.48 -8.14 -16.09
CA GLU A 138 -16.62 -8.39 -16.95
C GLU A 138 -17.83 -7.67 -16.37
N MET A 139 -18.51 -6.88 -17.21
CA MET A 139 -19.64 -6.05 -16.82
C MET A 139 -20.86 -6.41 -17.66
N GLU A 140 -21.90 -6.91 -17.02
CA GLU A 140 -23.19 -7.18 -17.63
C GLU A 140 -24.06 -5.92 -17.53
N LEU A 141 -24.40 -5.36 -18.69
CA LEU A 141 -25.31 -4.23 -18.81
C LEU A 141 -26.74 -4.76 -18.90
N LEU A 142 -27.61 -4.25 -18.06
CA LEU A 142 -29.00 -4.65 -17.95
C LEU A 142 -29.90 -3.46 -18.31
N ASP A 143 -30.97 -3.74 -19.05
CA ASP A 143 -31.99 -2.73 -19.38
C ASP A 143 -32.99 -2.52 -18.22
N GLU A 144 -33.97 -1.63 -18.42
CA GLU A 144 -35.01 -1.35 -17.43
C GLU A 144 -35.89 -2.57 -17.09
N SER A 145 -35.97 -3.56 -17.99
CA SER A 145 -36.70 -4.81 -17.78
C SER A 145 -35.86 -5.87 -17.06
N GLY A 146 -34.58 -5.60 -16.83
CA GLY A 146 -33.60 -6.55 -16.28
C GLY A 146 -33.09 -7.57 -17.30
N ALA A 147 -33.33 -7.35 -18.60
CA ALA A 147 -32.77 -8.18 -19.65
C ALA A 147 -31.33 -7.75 -19.96
N LEU A 148 -30.49 -8.71 -20.34
CA LEU A 148 -29.10 -8.48 -20.68
C LEU A 148 -29.02 -7.71 -22.00
N HIS A 149 -28.51 -6.48 -21.94
CA HIS A 149 -28.26 -5.64 -23.10
C HIS A 149 -26.94 -6.01 -23.78
N GLU A 150 -25.84 -5.99 -23.03
CA GLU A 150 -24.50 -6.26 -23.54
C GLU A 150 -23.54 -6.68 -22.42
N ILE A 151 -22.50 -7.43 -22.77
CA ILE A 151 -21.41 -7.77 -21.84
C ILE A 151 -20.16 -7.03 -22.27
N LEU A 152 -19.62 -6.20 -21.39
CA LEU A 152 -18.35 -5.51 -21.59
C LEU A 152 -17.23 -6.28 -20.91
N THR A 153 -16.11 -6.40 -21.61
CA THR A 153 -14.88 -7.02 -21.09
C THR A 153 -13.75 -6.02 -21.14
N GLY A 154 -12.91 -6.04 -20.12
CA GLY A 154 -11.79 -5.13 -20.06
C GLY A 154 -10.81 -5.46 -18.95
N THR A 155 -9.72 -4.70 -18.90
CA THR A 155 -8.67 -4.86 -17.89
C THR A 155 -8.55 -3.58 -17.07
N MET A 156 -8.45 -3.74 -15.76
CA MET A 156 -8.08 -2.69 -14.81
C MET A 156 -6.68 -2.96 -14.30
N HIS A 157 -5.79 -1.99 -14.48
CA HIS A 157 -4.42 -2.04 -13.97
C HIS A 157 -4.17 -0.90 -13.00
N VAL A 158 -4.13 -1.23 -11.71
CA VAL A 158 -3.72 -0.32 -10.65
C VAL A 158 -2.22 -0.52 -10.49
N ALA A 159 -1.42 0.50 -10.83
CA ALA A 159 0.03 0.38 -10.82
C ALA A 159 0.56 0.13 -9.40
N GLU A 160 -0.04 0.82 -8.43
CA GLU A 160 0.35 0.80 -7.03
C GLU A 160 -0.87 1.16 -6.16
N VAL A 161 -1.06 0.42 -5.08
CA VAL A 161 -1.99 0.73 -4.00
C VAL A 161 -1.31 0.35 -2.69
N SER A 162 -1.33 1.27 -1.73
CA SER A 162 -0.70 1.13 -0.43
C SER A 162 -1.71 1.36 0.69
N ASN A 163 -1.23 1.38 1.94
CA ASN A 163 -2.04 1.73 3.09
C ASN A 163 -2.58 3.16 3.05
N ASP A 164 -1.89 4.08 2.38
CA ASP A 164 -2.26 5.50 2.37
C ASP A 164 -3.58 5.71 1.61
N GLU A 165 -3.78 4.99 0.51
CA GLU A 165 -5.01 5.01 -0.27
C GLU A 165 -6.22 4.45 0.49
N LEU A 166 -6.02 3.62 1.53
CA LEU A 166 -7.14 3.13 2.33
C LEU A 166 -7.87 4.26 3.07
N GLY A 167 -7.30 5.46 3.20
CA GLY A 167 -8.02 6.64 3.68
C GLY A 167 -8.91 7.28 2.62
N ASP A 168 -8.61 7.07 1.34
CA ASP A 168 -9.13 7.86 0.24
C ASP A 168 -10.47 7.35 -0.28
N ALA A 169 -11.34 8.30 -0.63
CA ALA A 169 -12.63 8.03 -1.25
C ALA A 169 -12.50 7.71 -2.74
N ARG A 170 -11.40 8.11 -3.39
CA ARG A 170 -11.17 7.92 -4.82
C ARG A 170 -10.17 6.78 -5.03
N MET A 171 -10.36 6.07 -6.14
CA MET A 171 -9.40 5.06 -6.58
C MET A 171 -8.04 5.72 -6.86
N PRO A 172 -6.92 5.06 -6.52
CA PRO A 172 -5.60 5.45 -7.01
C PRO A 172 -5.54 5.46 -8.54
N SER A 173 -4.45 6.02 -9.08
CA SER A 173 -4.25 6.07 -10.53
C SER A 173 -4.25 4.66 -11.14
N ALA A 174 -5.24 4.41 -12.01
CA ALA A 174 -5.42 3.14 -12.66
C ALA A 174 -5.53 3.34 -14.18
N LYS A 175 -4.99 2.38 -14.93
CA LYS A 175 -5.13 2.30 -16.39
C LYS A 175 -6.20 1.28 -16.72
N PHE A 176 -7.05 1.63 -17.67
CA PHE A 176 -8.16 0.79 -18.09
C PHE A 176 -8.06 0.49 -19.58
N THR A 177 -8.44 -0.72 -19.94
CA THR A 177 -8.68 -1.12 -21.32
C THR A 177 -10.06 -1.73 -21.40
N CYS A 178 -10.79 -1.47 -22.48
CA CYS A 178 -12.07 -2.08 -22.77
C CYS A 178 -11.99 -2.64 -24.19
N ASP A 179 -12.41 -3.89 -24.35
CA ASP A 179 -12.37 -4.56 -25.66
C ASP A 179 -13.38 -3.89 -26.61
N GLN A 180 -14.52 -3.44 -26.07
CA GLN A 180 -15.52 -2.66 -26.77
C GLN A 180 -15.16 -1.17 -26.72
N THR A 181 -14.41 -0.68 -27.72
CA THR A 181 -13.85 0.69 -27.73
C THR A 181 -14.91 1.79 -27.56
N ALA A 182 -16.12 1.60 -28.11
CA ALA A 182 -17.23 2.55 -27.96
C ALA A 182 -17.68 2.72 -26.50
N TRP A 183 -17.55 1.68 -25.69
CA TRP A 183 -17.93 1.65 -24.28
C TRP A 183 -16.80 2.03 -23.33
N LYS A 184 -15.60 2.34 -23.83
CA LYS A 184 -14.42 2.60 -23.00
C LYS A 184 -14.66 3.67 -21.91
N PRO A 185 -15.22 4.85 -22.20
CA PRO A 185 -15.46 5.86 -21.16
C PRO A 185 -16.44 5.38 -20.07
N PHE A 186 -17.48 4.65 -20.48
CA PHE A 186 -18.46 4.06 -19.57
C PHE A 186 -17.82 2.99 -18.68
N PHE A 187 -17.06 2.07 -19.30
CA PHE A 187 -16.34 1.02 -18.60
C PHE A 187 -15.35 1.59 -17.59
N GLU A 188 -14.62 2.65 -17.94
CA GLU A 188 -13.67 3.32 -17.04
C GLU A 188 -14.35 3.87 -15.78
N GLU A 189 -15.47 4.56 -15.92
CA GLU A 189 -16.21 5.09 -14.77
C GLU A 189 -16.82 3.97 -13.92
N CYS A 190 -17.39 2.94 -14.54
CA CYS A 190 -17.90 1.76 -13.84
C CYS A 190 -16.78 0.98 -13.12
N ALA A 191 -15.58 0.92 -13.69
CA ALA A 191 -14.42 0.26 -13.08
C ALA A 191 -13.89 1.07 -11.89
N LYS A 192 -13.85 2.41 -11.97
CA LYS A 192 -13.50 3.28 -10.83
C LYS A 192 -14.47 3.10 -9.66
N ALA A 193 -15.75 2.88 -9.95
CA ALA A 193 -16.76 2.62 -8.93
C ALA A 193 -16.57 1.29 -8.16
N SER A 194 -15.64 0.41 -8.61
CA SER A 194 -15.24 -0.79 -7.85
C SER A 194 -14.41 -0.47 -6.60
N TRP A 195 -13.90 0.76 -6.47
CA TRP A 195 -12.95 1.13 -5.42
C TRP A 195 -13.41 0.78 -4.00
N PRO A 196 -14.66 1.05 -3.57
CA PRO A 196 -15.10 0.67 -2.23
C PRO A 196 -15.01 -0.84 -1.98
N SER A 197 -15.33 -1.67 -2.98
CA SER A 197 -15.24 -3.14 -2.87
C SER A 197 -13.79 -3.61 -2.84
N LEU A 198 -12.92 -3.00 -3.65
CA LEU A 198 -11.49 -3.31 -3.68
C LEU A 198 -10.81 -2.90 -2.36
N LYS A 199 -11.12 -1.71 -1.87
CA LYS A 199 -10.68 -1.19 -0.58
C LYS A 199 -11.08 -2.11 0.56
N ALA A 200 -12.34 -2.55 0.63
CA ALA A 200 -12.80 -3.51 1.63
C ALA A 200 -12.02 -4.83 1.56
N SER A 201 -11.59 -5.25 0.38
CA SER A 201 -10.75 -6.45 0.21
C SER A 201 -9.32 -6.22 0.76
N LEU A 202 -8.73 -5.06 0.50
CA LEU A 202 -7.42 -4.69 1.07
C LEU A 202 -7.47 -4.53 2.61
N GLU A 203 -8.56 -3.99 3.15
CA GLU A 203 -8.78 -3.91 4.60
C GLU A 203 -8.88 -5.32 5.21
N ARG A 204 -9.62 -6.23 4.57
CA ARG A 204 -9.68 -7.65 4.98
C ARG A 204 -8.33 -8.33 4.95
N LEU A 205 -7.48 -8.04 3.95
CA LEU A 205 -6.10 -8.54 3.92
C LEU A 205 -5.32 -8.10 5.17
N VAL A 206 -5.43 -6.83 5.55
CA VAL A 206 -4.78 -6.29 6.75
C VAL A 206 -5.28 -6.99 8.02
N GLU A 207 -6.59 -7.24 8.13
CA GLU A 207 -7.18 -7.96 9.26
C GLU A 207 -6.71 -9.41 9.34
N GLN A 208 -6.74 -10.14 8.22
CA GLN A 208 -6.26 -11.52 8.17
C GLN A 208 -4.77 -11.62 8.49
N ALA A 209 -3.95 -10.67 8.04
CA ALA A 209 -2.54 -10.62 8.36
C ALA A 209 -2.32 -10.45 9.86
N LYS A 210 -3.02 -9.49 10.48
CA LYS A 210 -2.95 -9.30 11.93
C LYS A 210 -3.34 -10.58 12.67
N GLN A 211 -4.46 -11.20 12.31
CA GLN A 211 -4.91 -12.45 12.94
C GLN A 211 -3.88 -13.58 12.81
N LYS A 212 -3.22 -13.70 11.66
CA LYS A 212 -2.24 -14.76 11.39
C LYS A 212 -0.93 -14.61 12.15
N TRP A 213 -0.44 -13.38 12.35
CA TRP A 213 0.87 -13.10 12.97
C TRP A 213 0.81 -12.49 14.37
N ARG A 214 -0.36 -12.51 15.01
CA ARG A 214 -0.62 -12.04 16.39
C ARG A 214 0.16 -12.78 17.50
N ASN A 215 0.99 -13.77 17.16
CA ASN A 215 1.64 -14.68 18.10
C ASN A 215 3.16 -14.55 18.09
#